data_AF-A0A8J5QDP3-F1
#
_entry.id   AF-A0A8J5QDP3-F1
#
_cell.length_a   1.000
_cell.length_b   1.000
_cell.length_c   1.000
_cell.angle_alpha   90.00
_cell.angle_beta   90.00
_cell.angle_gamma   90.00
#
_symmetry.space_group_name_H-M   'P 1'
#
loop_
_entity.id
_entity.type
_entity.pdbx_description
1 polymer ?
#
loop_
_entity_poly.entity_id
_entity_poly.type
_entity_poly.pdbx_seq_one_letter_code
_entity_poly.pdbx_strand_id
1 'polypeptide(L)'
;MAIKTLGAKAAAALDQELMSTGAFSIDQLMELAGLAVSQAVYRLQPLESGRRILVACGPGNNGGDGLVAARHLRQYGYSPSVFYPKRSKNDLYQVGLPRKSGFHCSSP
;
A
#
# COMPACT_ATOMS: atom_id res chain seq x y z
N MET A 1 2.53 -4.57 -27.45
CA MET A 1 2.17 -3.19 -27.04
C MET A 1 3.37 -2.56 -26.35
N ALA A 2 3.72 -1.31 -26.68
CA ALA A 2 4.73 -0.56 -25.94
C ALA A 2 4.06 0.17 -24.76
N ILE A 3 4.68 0.11 -23.57
CA ILE A 3 4.21 0.86 -22.40
C ILE A 3 4.64 2.32 -22.56
N LYS A 4 3.68 3.25 -22.48
CA LYS A 4 3.96 4.69 -22.46
C LYS A 4 4.24 5.14 -21.02
N THR A 5 5.26 5.96 -20.84
CA THR A 5 5.58 6.60 -19.55
C THR A 5 4.84 7.92 -19.41
N LEU A 6 4.50 8.30 -18.18
CA LEU A 6 3.83 9.56 -17.85
C LEU A 6 4.76 10.44 -17.03
N GLY A 7 4.76 11.75 -17.32
CA GLY A 7 5.39 12.75 -16.45
C GLY A 7 4.54 13.01 -15.21
N ALA A 8 5.16 13.53 -14.14
CA ALA A 8 4.49 13.73 -12.85
C ALA A 8 3.19 14.56 -12.94
N LYS A 9 3.20 15.64 -13.73
CA LYS A 9 2.01 16.49 -13.94
C LYS A 9 0.86 15.73 -14.61
N ALA A 10 1.18 14.88 -15.59
CA ALA A 10 0.18 14.10 -16.31
C ALA A 10 -0.39 12.97 -15.43
N ALA A 11 0.45 12.31 -14.64
CA ALA A 11 0.02 11.31 -13.66
C ALA A 11 -0.95 11.93 -12.63
N ALA A 12 -0.59 13.08 -12.05
CA ALA A 12 -1.46 13.77 -11.10
C ALA A 12 -2.80 14.21 -11.71
N ALA A 13 -2.81 14.64 -12.97
CA ALA A 13 -4.05 14.99 -13.67
C ALA A 13 -4.95 13.76 -13.89
N LEU A 14 -4.34 12.61 -14.26
CA LEU A 14 -5.05 11.35 -14.41
C LEU A 14 -5.66 10.87 -13.09
N ASP A 15 -4.90 10.97 -11.99
CA ASP A 15 -5.41 10.62 -10.66
C ASP A 15 -6.63 11.49 -10.27
N GLN A 16 -6.59 12.79 -10.56
CA GLN A 16 -7.73 13.69 -10.32
C GLN A 16 -8.95 13.33 -11.17
N GLU A 17 -8.74 12.93 -12.42
CA GLU A 17 -9.82 12.47 -13.30
C GLU A 17 -10.46 11.18 -12.79
N LEU A 18 -9.65 10.21 -12.36
CA LEU A 18 -10.11 8.92 -11.81
C LEU A 18 -10.89 9.07 -10.50
N MET A 19 -10.65 10.15 -9.74
CA MET A 19 -11.34 10.46 -8.49
C MET A 19 -12.46 11.50 -8.65
N SER A 20 -12.81 11.87 -9.88
CA SER A 20 -13.90 12.81 -10.15
C SER A 20 -15.28 12.22 -9.83
N THR A 21 -16.29 13.08 -9.76
CA THR A 21 -17.66 12.70 -9.39
C THR A 21 -18.21 11.59 -10.28
N GLY A 22 -18.56 10.46 -9.67
CA GLY A 22 -19.10 9.28 -10.36
C GLY A 22 -18.04 8.25 -10.81
N ALA A 23 -16.77 8.48 -10.49
CA ALA A 23 -15.67 7.56 -10.76
C ALA A 23 -15.27 6.74 -9.51
N PHE A 24 -13.98 6.48 -9.30
CA PHE A 24 -13.49 5.65 -8.21
C PHE A 24 -13.25 6.46 -6.94
N SER A 25 -13.56 5.87 -5.79
CA SER A 25 -13.11 6.40 -4.50
C SER A 25 -11.60 6.17 -4.32
N ILE A 26 -10.96 7.04 -3.53
CA ILE A 26 -9.55 6.90 -3.19
C ILE A 26 -9.24 5.56 -2.52
N ASP A 27 -10.15 5.04 -1.69
CA ASP A 27 -9.99 3.75 -1.00
C ASP A 27 -10.00 2.59 -2.00
N GLN A 28 -10.84 2.63 -3.03
CA GLN A 28 -10.85 1.60 -4.08
C GLN A 28 -9.55 1.60 -4.89
N LEU A 29 -9.06 2.78 -5.30
CA LEU A 29 -7.81 2.89 -6.04
C LEU A 29 -6.62 2.41 -5.20
N MET A 30 -6.58 2.79 -3.93
CA MET A 30 -5.54 2.38 -2.98
C MET A 30 -5.58 0.88 -2.68
N GLU A 31 -6.77 0.29 -2.55
CA GLU A 31 -6.94 -1.15 -2.37
C GLU A 31 -6.33 -1.93 -3.55
N LEU A 32 -6.62 -1.48 -4.78
CA LEU A 32 -6.10 -2.09 -6.00
C LEU A 32 -4.59 -1.89 -6.13
N ALA A 33 -4.08 -0.70 -5.82
CA ALA A 33 -2.66 -0.39 -5.87
C ALA A 33 -1.86 -1.25 -4.87
N GLY A 34 -2.30 -1.31 -3.61
CA GLY A 34 -1.65 -2.11 -2.58
C GLY A 34 -1.71 -3.62 -2.88
N LEU A 35 -2.83 -4.11 -3.43
CA LEU A 35 -2.94 -5.50 -3.90
C LEU A 35 -1.94 -5.79 -5.04
N ALA A 36 -1.80 -4.88 -6.00
CA ALA A 36 -0.84 -5.05 -7.09
C ALA A 36 0.60 -5.12 -6.56
N VAL A 37 0.95 -4.29 -5.57
CA VAL A 37 2.24 -4.32 -4.89
C VAL A 37 2.45 -5.66 -4.17
N SER A 38 1.48 -6.15 -3.39
CA SER A 38 1.63 -7.44 -2.69
C SER A 38 1.77 -8.62 -3.65
N GLN A 39 1.04 -8.60 -4.78
CA GLN A 39 1.17 -9.62 -5.82
C GLN A 39 2.53 -9.60 -6.50
N ALA A 40 3.10 -8.41 -6.74
CA ALA A 40 4.44 -8.29 -7.29
C ALA A 40 5.48 -8.89 -6.33
N VAL A 41 5.39 -8.56 -5.04
CA VAL A 41 6.27 -9.14 -4.00
C VAL A 41 6.10 -10.66 -3.93
N TYR A 42 4.87 -11.18 -3.97
CA TYR A 42 4.61 -12.63 -3.94
C TYR A 42 5.31 -13.37 -5.09
N ARG A 43 5.32 -12.78 -6.29
CA ARG A 43 6.01 -13.36 -7.46
C ARG A 43 7.53 -13.27 -7.36
N LEU A 44 8.05 -12.20 -6.77
CA LEU A 44 9.49 -11.93 -6.73
C LEU A 44 10.20 -12.58 -5.52
N GLN A 45 9.47 -12.90 -4.45
CA GLN A 45 10.03 -13.42 -3.22
C GLN A 45 9.29 -14.69 -2.75
N PRO A 46 9.69 -15.88 -3.19
CA PRO A 46 9.09 -17.14 -2.72
C PRO A 46 9.13 -17.28 -1.20
N LEU A 47 8.09 -17.88 -0.61
CA LEU A 47 7.94 -18.00 0.84
C LEU A 47 9.05 -18.84 1.51
N GLU A 48 9.66 -19.74 0.75
CA GLU A 48 10.79 -20.58 1.14
C GLU A 48 12.07 -19.76 1.30
N SER A 49 12.22 -18.67 0.53
CA SER A 49 13.39 -17.79 0.56
C SER A 49 13.34 -16.79 1.72
N GLY A 50 12.15 -16.52 2.25
CA GLY A 50 11.99 -15.70 3.43
C GLY A 50 10.60 -15.09 3.55
N ARG A 51 10.11 -15.00 4.78
CA ARG A 51 8.76 -14.50 5.09
C ARG A 51 8.75 -13.08 5.65
N ARG A 52 9.89 -12.55 6.09
CA ARG A 52 9.96 -11.23 6.74
C ARG A 52 10.02 -10.14 5.68
N ILE A 53 9.10 -9.19 5.76
CA ILE A 53 9.04 -8.02 4.89
C ILE A 53 8.97 -6.77 5.77
N LEU A 54 9.81 -5.77 5.50
CA LEU A 54 9.64 -4.44 6.10
C LEU A 54 8.86 -3.56 5.12
N VAL A 55 7.78 -2.97 5.60
CA VAL A 55 6.97 -2.00 4.86
C VAL A 55 7.18 -0.63 5.49
N ALA A 56 7.87 0.26 4.78
CA ALA A 56 8.13 1.63 5.24
C ALA A 56 7.08 2.59 4.65
N CYS A 57 6.17 3.07 5.49
CA CYS A 57 5.06 3.91 5.07
C CYS A 57 5.34 5.40 5.35
N GLY A 58 5.13 6.23 4.32
CA GLY A 58 5.11 7.70 4.46
C GLY A 58 3.72 8.25 4.83
N PRO A 59 3.59 9.55 5.11
CA PRO A 59 2.32 10.17 5.55
C PRO A 59 1.27 10.37 4.43
N GLY A 60 1.59 10.07 3.17
CA GLY A 60 0.71 10.30 2.01
C GLY A 60 0.12 9.02 1.42
N ASN A 61 -0.43 9.11 0.20
CA ASN A 61 -1.11 8.02 -0.50
C ASN A 61 -0.25 6.75 -0.62
N ASN A 62 1.02 6.88 -1.01
CA ASN A 62 1.95 5.75 -1.08
C ASN A 62 2.12 5.01 0.26
N GLY A 63 1.97 5.73 1.37
CA GLY A 63 1.93 5.13 2.70
C GLY A 63 0.73 4.21 2.86
N GLY A 64 -0.45 4.70 2.45
CA GLY A 64 -1.69 3.93 2.39
C GLY A 64 -1.58 2.68 1.52
N ASP A 65 -1.03 2.80 0.31
CA ASP A 65 -0.78 1.64 -0.58
C ASP A 65 0.10 0.59 0.12
N GLY A 66 1.13 1.04 0.85
CA GLY A 66 1.99 0.18 1.66
C GLY A 66 1.23 -0.52 2.79
N LEU A 67 0.32 0.17 3.48
CA LEU A 67 -0.51 -0.43 4.53
C LEU A 67 -1.44 -1.53 3.97
N VAL A 68 -2.07 -1.26 2.82
CA VAL A 68 -2.88 -2.25 2.08
C VAL A 68 -2.02 -3.44 1.65
N ALA A 69 -0.85 -3.19 1.06
CA ALA A 69 0.07 -4.24 0.65
C ALA A 69 0.51 -5.10 1.84
N ALA A 70 0.80 -4.49 3.00
CA ALA A 70 1.15 -5.21 4.23
C ALA A 70 0.03 -6.17 4.68
N ARG A 71 -1.24 -5.74 4.58
CA ARG A 71 -2.39 -6.59 4.90
C ARG A 71 -2.50 -7.78 3.95
N HIS A 72 -2.38 -7.58 2.64
CA HIS A 72 -2.42 -8.68 1.66
C HIS A 72 -1.22 -9.63 1.80
N LEU A 73 -0.01 -9.11 2.02
CA LEU A 73 1.16 -9.94 2.28
C LEU A 73 0.98 -10.84 3.49
N ARG A 74 0.32 -10.37 4.55
CA ARG A 74 -0.04 -11.22 5.69
C ARG A 74 -0.96 -12.37 5.28
N GLN A 75 -1.93 -12.12 4.41
CA GLN A 75 -2.83 -13.17 3.89
C GLN A 75 -2.11 -14.20 3.02
N TYR A 76 -1.04 -13.79 2.32
CA TYR A 76 -0.18 -14.71 1.55
C TYR A 76 0.80 -15.53 2.41
N GLY A 77 0.82 -15.34 3.73
CA GLY A 77 1.70 -16.10 4.64
C GLY A 77 3.04 -15.42 4.98
N TYR A 78 3.26 -14.17 4.55
CA TYR A 78 4.39 -13.39 5.02
C TYR A 78 4.19 -12.89 6.45
N SER A 79 5.29 -12.45 7.06
CA SER A 79 5.37 -11.78 8.36
C SER A 79 5.82 -10.32 8.16
N PRO A 80 4.96 -9.45 7.60
CA PRO A 80 5.29 -8.05 7.39
C PRO A 80 5.38 -7.29 8.72
N SER A 81 6.36 -6.39 8.82
CA SER A 81 6.50 -5.38 9.86
C SER A 81 6.32 -4.00 9.22
N VAL A 82 5.57 -3.11 9.86
CA VAL A 82 5.26 -1.78 9.31
C VAL A 82 5.99 -0.73 10.12
N PHE A 83 6.86 0.03 9.46
CA PHE A 83 7.46 1.25 10.00
C PHE A 83 6.67 2.45 9.48
N TYR A 84 5.94 3.13 10.37
CA TYR A 84 5.08 4.27 10.00
C TYR A 84 5.27 5.45 10.96
N PRO A 85 6.39 6.20 10.86
CA PRO A 85 6.80 7.20 11.85
C PRO A 85 5.93 8.46 11.86
N LYS A 86 5.42 8.87 10.70
CA LYS A 86 4.53 10.04 10.57
C LYS A 86 3.22 9.61 9.97
N ARG A 87 2.20 9.48 10.82
CA ARG A 87 0.86 9.07 10.39
C ARG A 87 0.12 10.21 9.72
N SER A 88 -0.66 9.87 8.70
CA SER A 88 -1.62 10.80 8.11
C SER A 88 -2.69 11.16 9.13
N LYS A 89 -3.21 12.39 9.03
CA LYS A 89 -4.37 12.84 9.81
C LYS A 89 -5.70 12.33 9.24
N ASN A 90 -5.69 11.80 8.01
CA ASN A 90 -6.88 11.27 7.37
C ASN A 90 -7.22 9.88 7.92
N ASP A 91 -8.45 9.70 8.37
CA ASP A 91 -8.92 8.46 9.00
C ASP A 91 -8.98 7.27 8.03
N LEU A 92 -9.00 7.52 6.72
CA LEU A 92 -8.99 6.50 5.67
C LEU A 92 -7.85 5.48 5.84
N TYR A 93 -6.69 5.93 6.32
CA TYR A 93 -5.50 5.08 6.49
C TYR A 93 -5.45 4.34 7.83
N GLN A 94 -6.43 4.56 8.72
CA GLN A 94 -6.48 3.91 10.04
C GLN A 94 -7.26 2.58 10.02
N VAL A 95 -8.01 2.31 8.94
CA VAL A 95 -8.90 1.16 8.83
C VAL A 95 -8.16 0.00 8.14
N GLY A 96 -7.49 -0.86 8.92
CA GLY A 96 -6.98 -2.12 8.35
C GLY A 96 -5.74 -2.70 9.00
N LEU A 97 -5.02 -1.92 9.81
CA LEU A 97 -4.00 -2.49 10.69
C LEU A 97 -4.62 -2.81 12.06
N PRO A 98 -4.83 -4.09 12.41
CA PRO A 98 -5.22 -4.46 13.76
C PRO A 98 -4.21 -3.88 14.75
N ARG A 99 -4.68 -2.99 15.64
CA ARG A 99 -3.89 -2.34 16.70
C ARG A 99 -3.15 -3.34 17.61
N LYS A 100 -3.47 -4.64 17.53
CA LYS A 100 -2.99 -5.71 18.42
C LYS A 100 -2.67 -7.06 17.76
N SER A 101 -2.39 -7.15 16.45
CA SER A 101 -1.96 -8.45 15.88
C SER A 101 -0.59 -8.39 15.20
N GLY A 102 0.47 -8.51 16.00
CA GLY A 102 1.81 -8.91 15.55
C GLY A 102 2.53 -7.98 14.56
N PHE A 103 1.94 -6.86 14.14
CA PHE A 103 2.67 -5.76 13.53
C PHE A 103 3.44 -5.08 14.66
N HIS A 104 4.74 -5.37 14.76
CA HIS A 104 5.64 -4.54 15.55
C HIS A 104 5.70 -3.18 14.85
N CYS A 105 4.75 -2.32 15.20
CA CYS A 105 4.80 -0.91 14.87
C CYS A 105 5.78 -0.29 15.87
N SER A 106 7.07 -0.45 15.60
CA SER A 106 8.11 0.21 16.37
C SER A 106 7.98 1.71 16.13
N SER A 107 7.41 2.39 17.12
CA SER A 107 7.53 3.83 17.25
C SER A 107 8.98 4.11 17.66
N PRO A 108 9.63 5.19 17.19
CA PRO A 108 10.85 5.65 17.81
C PRO A 108 10.62 5.99 19.30
#